data_AF-A0A7C1ALS0-F1
#
_entry.id   AF-A0A7C1ALS0-F1
#
_cell.length_a   1.000
_cell.length_b   1.000
_cell.length_c   1.000
_cell.angle_alpha   90.00
_cell.angle_beta   90.00
_cell.angle_gamma   90.00
#
_symmetry.space_group_name_H-M   'P 1'
#
loop_
_entity.id
_entity.type
_entity.pdbx_description
1 polymer ?
#
loop_
_entity_poly.entity_id
_entity_poly.type
_entity_poly.pdbx_seq_one_letter_code
_entity_poly.pdbx_strand_id
1 'polypeptide(L)'
;MKGSIIYSDRLVEVYDKGILFRNYYFPFVSKFVTFPDILRLYKKASTLANGKWRIWGSTNFMYWYPLDWRRPRRTAIYFLNLASQKVRIGFTVEHPEQFSEVMKSKGIEIHNS
;
A
#
# COMPACT_ATOMS: atom_id res chain seq x y z
N MET A 1 -1.61 -8.52 -19.02
CA MET A 1 -0.65 -7.40 -18.96
C MET A 1 -1.13 -6.33 -17.97
N LYS A 2 -0.23 -5.74 -17.17
CA LYS A 2 -0.55 -4.82 -16.06
C LYS A 2 -1.05 -3.43 -16.51
N GLY A 3 -0.72 -3.00 -17.73
CA GLY A 3 -1.05 -1.67 -18.27
C GLY A 3 0.16 -0.74 -18.27
N SER A 4 -0.06 0.56 -18.46
CA SER A 4 0.98 1.59 -18.32
C SER A 4 1.18 1.96 -16.84
N ILE A 5 2.38 2.47 -16.50
CA ILE A 5 2.69 2.95 -15.15
C ILE A 5 2.25 4.41 -15.05
N ILE A 6 1.46 4.74 -14.02
CA ILE A 6 0.94 6.08 -13.76
C ILE A 6 1.51 6.72 -12.48
N TYR A 7 2.06 5.89 -11.59
CA TYR A 7 2.80 6.30 -10.39
C TYR A 7 3.88 5.28 -10.11
N SER A 8 5.05 5.72 -9.66
CA SER A 8 6.12 4.81 -9.26
C SER A 8 6.99 5.45 -8.20
N ASP A 9 7.28 4.68 -7.16
CA ASP A 9 8.34 4.98 -6.21
C ASP A 9 9.12 3.69 -5.87
N ARG A 10 9.99 3.78 -4.84
CA ARG A 10 10.83 2.65 -4.41
C ARG A 10 10.08 1.49 -3.76
N LEU A 11 8.82 1.67 -3.39
CA LEU A 11 8.00 0.70 -2.65
C LEU A 11 6.86 0.15 -3.50
N VAL A 12 6.22 1.01 -4.29
CA VAL A 12 5.04 0.67 -5.08
C VAL A 12 5.09 1.25 -6.50
N GLU A 13 4.41 0.57 -7.42
CA GLU A 13 4.06 1.09 -8.74
C GLU A 13 2.54 1.00 -8.88
N VAL A 14 1.89 2.07 -9.33
CA VAL A 14 0.49 2.00 -9.76
C VAL A 14 0.48 1.90 -11.27
N TYR A 15 -0.23 0.88 -11.74
CA TYR A 15 -0.54 0.63 -13.13
C TYR A 15 -2.01 0.93 -13.41
N ASP A 16 -2.39 0.96 -14.68
CA ASP A 16 -3.79 1.14 -15.07
C ASP A 16 -4.77 0.11 -14.49
N LYS A 17 -4.28 -1.08 -14.15
CA LYS A 17 -5.12 -2.18 -13.65
C LYS A 17 -4.97 -2.47 -12.16
N GLY A 18 -4.04 -1.82 -11.47
CA GLY A 18 -3.75 -2.17 -10.08
C GLY A 18 -2.43 -1.63 -9.54
N ILE A 19 -2.06 -2.12 -8.36
CA ILE A 19 -0.88 -1.70 -7.60
C ILE A 19 0.09 -2.87 -7.51
N LEU A 20 1.37 -2.63 -7.82
CA LEU A 20 2.47 -3.54 -7.55
C LEU A 20 3.19 -3.11 -6.28
N PHE A 21 3.30 -4.00 -5.30
CA PHE A 21 4.15 -3.85 -4.12
C PHE A 21 5.49 -4.53 -4.39
N ARG A 22 6.58 -3.77 -4.46
CA ARG A 22 7.90 -4.30 -4.87
C ARG A 22 8.48 -5.30 -3.87
N ASN A 23 8.43 -4.96 -2.58
CA ASN A 23 9.06 -5.74 -1.51
C ASN A 23 8.02 -6.47 -0.64
N TYR A 24 7.08 -7.17 -1.27
CA TYR A 24 5.94 -7.76 -0.56
C TYR A 24 6.35 -8.96 0.30
N TYR A 25 7.02 -9.97 -0.28
CA TYR A 25 7.78 -10.97 0.48
C TYR A 25 9.26 -10.78 0.17
N PHE A 26 9.91 -9.93 0.98
CA PHE A 26 11.35 -9.69 0.88
C PHE A 26 12.13 -11.01 1.08
N PRO A 27 13.18 -11.28 0.28
CA PRO A 27 13.87 -10.34 -0.61
C PRO A 27 13.36 -10.20 -2.04
N PHE A 28 12.57 -11.15 -2.54
CA PHE A 28 12.47 -11.34 -4.00
C PHE A 28 11.07 -11.21 -4.58
N VAL A 29 10.04 -11.18 -3.74
CA VAL A 29 8.66 -11.33 -4.23
C VAL A 29 7.92 -10.01 -4.18
N SER A 30 7.51 -9.56 -5.36
CA SER A 30 6.52 -8.51 -5.52
C SER A 30 5.11 -9.09 -5.54
N LYS A 31 4.12 -8.28 -5.15
CA LYS A 31 2.70 -8.66 -5.25
C LYS A 31 1.95 -7.64 -6.06
N PHE A 32 1.20 -8.11 -7.06
CA PHE A 32 0.28 -7.26 -7.82
C PHE A 32 -1.14 -7.45 -7.29
N VAL A 33 -1.82 -6.34 -7.05
CA VAL A 33 -3.22 -6.28 -6.60
C VAL A 33 -4.01 -5.49 -7.63
N THR A 34 -5.04 -6.10 -8.20
CA THR A 34 -5.89 -5.44 -9.19
C THR A 34 -6.89 -4.50 -8.52
N PHE A 35 -7.31 -3.43 -9.20
CA PHE A 35 -8.31 -2.51 -8.64
C PHE A 35 -9.64 -3.19 -8.28
N PRO A 36 -10.19 -4.14 -9.07
CA PRO A 36 -11.42 -4.84 -8.69
C PRO A 36 -11.31 -5.68 -7.41
N ASP A 37 -10.10 -6.05 -6.98
CA ASP A 37 -9.90 -6.78 -5.73
C ASP A 37 -9.85 -5.84 -4.51
N ILE A 38 -9.70 -4.52 -4.71
CA ILE A 38 -9.64 -3.54 -3.64
C ILE A 38 -11.05 -3.24 -3.15
N LEU A 39 -11.36 -3.63 -1.91
CA LEU A 39 -12.62 -3.29 -1.26
C LEU A 39 -12.57 -1.89 -0.67
N ARG A 40 -11.49 -1.56 0.05
CA ARG A 40 -11.31 -0.27 0.73
C ARG A 40 -9.85 0.11 0.84
N LEU A 41 -9.57 1.40 0.71
CA LEU A 41 -8.27 2.01 0.98
C LEU A 41 -8.42 3.04 2.10
N TYR A 42 -7.63 2.89 3.15
CA TYR A 42 -7.58 3.85 4.26
C TYR A 42 -6.25 4.60 4.26
N LYS A 43 -6.27 5.91 4.56
CA LYS A 43 -5.08 6.73 4.84
C LYS A 43 -5.09 7.11 6.31
N LYS A 44 -3.97 6.87 7.00
CA LYS A 44 -3.76 7.27 8.41
C LYS A 44 -2.45 8.03 8.55
N ALA A 45 -2.37 8.88 9.57
CA ALA A 45 -1.10 9.49 9.95
C ALA A 45 -0.09 8.44 10.44
N SER A 46 1.18 8.63 10.09
CA SER A 46 2.28 7.77 10.53
C SER A 46 2.64 8.02 12.00
N THR A 47 1.94 7.31 12.88
CA THR A 47 2.14 7.35 14.33
C THR A 47 2.63 6.00 14.86
N LEU A 48 3.13 5.97 16.10
CA LEU A 48 3.50 4.70 16.76
C LEU A 48 2.33 3.71 16.76
N ALA A 49 1.12 4.20 17.10
CA ALA A 49 -0.10 3.39 17.13
C ALA A 49 -0.50 2.83 15.76
N ASN A 50 -0.24 3.55 14.67
CA ASN A 50 -0.57 3.13 13.31
C ASN A 50 0.54 2.32 12.63
N GLY A 51 1.60 1.94 13.35
CA GLY A 51 2.65 1.07 12.83
C GLY A 51 3.78 1.79 12.11
N LYS A 52 4.16 3.00 12.55
CA LYS A 52 5.34 3.75 12.07
C LYS A 52 6.65 2.92 12.04
N TRP A 53 6.80 1.99 12.99
CA TRP A 53 7.96 1.09 13.09
C TRP A 53 7.69 -0.33 12.57
N ARG A 54 6.56 -0.59 11.89
CA ARG A 54 6.27 -1.89 11.27
C ARG A 54 7.03 -2.02 9.94
N ILE A 55 8.35 -2.20 10.06
CA ILE A 55 9.27 -2.19 8.92
C ILE A 55 8.91 -3.28 7.91
N TRP A 56 8.54 -4.49 8.37
CA TRP A 56 8.16 -5.62 7.52
C TRP A 56 7.37 -6.71 8.29
N GLY A 57 6.63 -7.55 7.57
CA GLY A 57 6.04 -8.79 8.09
C GLY A 57 4.64 -8.61 8.67
N SER A 58 4.25 -9.51 9.58
CA SER A 58 2.96 -9.50 10.29
C SER A 58 3.19 -9.72 11.78
N THR A 59 2.34 -9.15 12.64
CA THR A 59 2.42 -9.32 14.10
C THR A 59 1.15 -9.92 14.72
N ASN A 60 0.00 -9.82 14.07
CA ASN A 60 -1.29 -10.25 14.63
C ASN A 60 -2.20 -10.92 13.59
N PHE A 61 -1.63 -11.37 12.47
CA PHE A 61 -2.34 -11.95 11.31
C PHE A 61 -3.39 -11.03 10.64
N MET A 62 -3.71 -9.87 11.19
CA MET A 62 -4.64 -8.91 10.59
C MET A 62 -3.97 -8.03 9.54
N TYR A 63 -2.66 -7.78 9.67
CA TYR A 63 -1.92 -6.86 8.80
C TYR A 63 -0.64 -7.50 8.28
N TRP A 64 -0.37 -7.30 7.00
CA TRP A 64 0.90 -7.59 6.35
C TRP A 64 1.56 -6.29 5.88
N TYR A 65 2.82 -6.11 6.22
CA TYR A 65 3.60 -4.92 5.90
C TYR A 65 4.69 -5.28 4.89
N PRO A 66 4.62 -4.82 3.62
CA PRO A 66 5.75 -4.88 2.70
C PRO A 66 6.95 -4.12 3.28
N LEU A 67 8.16 -4.55 2.95
CA LEU A 67 9.37 -3.98 3.54
C LEU A 67 9.56 -2.51 3.14
N ASP A 68 9.66 -1.64 4.15
CA ASP A 68 10.08 -0.24 4.03
C ASP A 68 11.05 0.12 5.17
N TRP A 69 12.36 0.12 4.89
CA TRP A 69 13.38 0.56 5.84
C TRP A 69 13.25 2.01 6.27
N ARG A 70 12.59 2.84 5.45
CA ARG A 70 12.40 4.27 5.71
C ARG A 70 11.03 4.57 6.31
N ARG A 71 10.25 3.54 6.70
CA ARG A 71 8.91 3.69 7.29
C ARG A 71 8.83 4.72 8.42
N PRO A 72 9.82 4.81 9.33
CA PRO A 72 9.80 5.81 10.41
C PRO A 72 9.85 7.27 9.93
N ARG A 73 10.27 7.52 8.68
CA ARG A 73 10.32 8.86 8.08
C ARG A 73 9.08 9.19 7.24
N ARG A 74 8.17 8.23 7.05
CA ARG A 74 6.95 8.42 6.26
C ARG A 74 5.93 9.21 7.07
N THR A 75 5.14 10.04 6.40
CA THR A 75 4.11 10.90 7.01
C THR A 75 2.74 10.23 7.04
N ALA A 76 2.47 9.33 6.09
CA ALA A 76 1.21 8.60 5.97
C ALA A 76 1.43 7.08 5.86
N ILE A 77 0.44 6.32 6.34
CA ILE A 77 0.34 4.87 6.21
C ILE A 77 -1.00 4.56 5.55
N TYR A 78 -0.97 3.65 4.59
CA TYR A 78 -2.13 3.17 3.87
C TYR A 78 -2.48 1.75 4.31
N PHE A 79 -3.77 1.45 4.39
CA PHE A 79 -4.27 0.10 4.65
C PHE A 79 -5.21 -0.32 3.53
N LEU A 80 -4.84 -1.41 2.86
CA LEU A 80 -5.61 -1.97 1.75
C LEU A 80 -6.37 -3.21 2.21
N ASN A 81 -7.69 -3.16 2.08
CA ASN A 81 -8.57 -4.30 2.28
C ASN A 81 -8.89 -4.93 0.93
N LEU A 82 -8.70 -6.25 0.81
CA LEU A 82 -8.92 -6.98 -0.43
C LEU A 82 -10.10 -7.95 -0.28
N ALA A 83 -10.74 -8.28 -1.40
CA ALA A 83 -11.76 -9.32 -1.44
C ALA A 83 -11.13 -10.72 -1.36
N SER A 84 -9.95 -10.89 -1.97
CA SER A 84 -9.23 -12.16 -2.06
C SER A 84 -8.56 -12.62 -0.76
N GLN A 85 -8.36 -11.73 0.23
CA GLN A 85 -7.68 -12.08 1.47
C GLN A 85 -8.17 -11.30 2.68
N LYS A 86 -8.16 -11.95 3.86
CA LYS A 86 -8.54 -11.34 5.14
C LYS A 86 -7.45 -10.39 5.68
N VAL A 87 -6.19 -10.65 5.35
CA VAL A 87 -5.05 -9.87 5.83
C VAL A 87 -4.98 -8.55 5.06
N ARG A 88 -4.98 -7.43 5.79
CA ARG A 88 -4.88 -6.08 5.22
C ARG A 88 -3.43 -5.77 4.88
N ILE A 89 -3.19 -5.10 3.75
CA ILE A 89 -1.83 -4.68 3.39
C ILE A 89 -1.59 -3.29 3.98
N GLY A 90 -0.70 -3.20 4.96
CA GLY A 90 -0.27 -1.95 5.58
C GLY A 90 1.00 -1.42 4.89
N PHE A 91 0.89 -0.41 4.04
CA PHE A 91 2.01 0.07 3.24
C PHE A 91 2.21 1.59 3.35
N THR A 92 3.33 2.03 2.82
CA THR A 92 3.74 3.43 2.73
C THR A 92 4.17 3.72 1.31
N VAL A 93 4.18 5.01 0.98
CA VAL A 93 4.63 5.53 -0.31
C VAL A 93 5.53 6.74 -0.07
N GLU A 94 6.34 7.10 -1.04
CA GLU A 94 7.26 8.23 -0.92
C GLU A 94 6.55 9.57 -1.18
N HIS A 95 5.54 9.60 -2.05
CA HIS A 95 4.79 10.79 -2.43
C HIS A 95 3.28 10.60 -2.16
N PRO A 96 2.82 10.78 -0.90
CA PRO A 96 1.46 10.42 -0.49
C PRO A 96 0.36 11.22 -1.18
N GLU A 97 0.58 12.49 -1.51
CA GLU A 97 -0.43 13.30 -2.19
C GLU A 97 -0.61 12.86 -3.65
N GLN A 98 0.48 12.71 -4.40
CA GLN A 98 0.45 12.18 -5.77
C GLN A 98 -0.16 10.78 -5.83
N PHE A 99 0.22 9.89 -4.90
CA PHE A 99 -0.40 8.56 -4.81
C PHE A 99 -1.91 8.66 -4.58
N SER A 100 -2.34 9.55 -3.67
CA SER A 100 -3.76 9.71 -3.35
C SER A 100 -4.57 10.24 -4.53
N GLU A 101 -4.02 11.18 -5.30
CA GLU A 101 -4.63 11.69 -6.54
C GLU A 101 -4.78 10.59 -7.60
N VAL A 102 -3.75 9.77 -7.77
CA VAL A 102 -3.76 8.64 -8.71
C VAL A 102 -4.79 7.58 -8.31
N MET A 103 -4.91 7.26 -7.02
CA MET A 103 -5.91 6.29 -6.56
C MET A 103 -7.34 6.81 -6.79
N LYS A 104 -7.59 8.10 -6.52
CA LYS A 104 -8.88 8.74 -6.78
C LYS A 104 -9.22 8.76 -8.27
N SER A 105 -8.26 9.04 -9.15
CA SER A 105 -8.50 9.02 -10.60
C SER A 105 -8.82 7.63 -11.15
N LYS A 106 -8.47 6.57 -10.42
CA LYS A 106 -8.86 5.18 -10.70
C LYS A 106 -10.16 4.75 -10.02
N GLY A 107 -10.91 5.70 -9.43
CA GLY A 107 -12.18 5.42 -8.75
C GLY A 107 -12.04 4.74 -7.41
N ILE A 108 -10.84 4.73 -6.81
CA ILE A 108 -10.61 4.18 -5.48
C ILE A 108 -10.74 5.30 -4.45
N GLU A 109 -11.80 5.23 -3.65
CA GLU A 109 -12.00 6.15 -2.54
C GLU A 109 -10.98 5.90 -1.42
N ILE A 110 -10.52 7.00 -0.82
CA ILE A 110 -9.59 6.97 0.30
C ILE A 110 -10.32 7.44 1.55
N HIS A 111 -10.49 6.54 2.50
CA HIS A 111 -11.12 6.85 3.77
C HIS A 111 -10.07 7.34 4.79
N ASN A 112 -10.34 8.47 5.43
CA ASN A 112 -9.55 8.93 6.58
C ASN A 112 -10.14 8.30 7.85
N SER A 113 -9.30 7.69 8.69
CA SER A 113 -9.71 7.09 9.98
C SER A 113 -8.63 7.26 11.04
#